data_AF-A0A3A8G2C5-F1
#
_entry.id   AF-A0A3A8G2C5-F1
#
_cell.length_a   1.000
_cell.length_b   1.000
_cell.length_c   1.000
_cell.angle_alpha   90.00
_cell.angle_beta   90.00
_cell.angle_gamma   90.00
#
_symmetry.space_group_name_H-M   'P 1'
#
loop_
_entity.id
_entity.type
_entity.pdbx_description
1 polymer ?
#
loop_
_entity_poly.entity_id
_entity_poly.type
_entity_poly.pdbx_seq_one_letter_code
_entity_poly.pdbx_strand_id
1 'polypeptide(L)'
;MSQNHWMAQFKVDGQLFTLSFKQNEFNLTLKRDVKKMNFARSKGMNAWLAFADDPVQDDVNMGINAFEVMRLAREHIVNFVYKYQPLYFCFHASTERKSKIYPRFARSLQQDLPRYNLNSLGGSFYFYRQDEILQP
;
A
#
# COMPACT_ATOMS: atom_id res chain seq x y z
N MET A 1 -18.18 -14.88 -10.35
CA MET A 1 -18.18 -14.93 -8.87
C MET A 1 -17.62 -13.61 -8.37
N SER A 2 -18.39 -12.88 -7.56
CA SER A 2 -18.02 -11.55 -7.06
C SER A 2 -16.76 -11.66 -6.20
N GLN A 3 -15.63 -11.16 -6.71
CA GLN A 3 -14.42 -11.05 -5.90
C GLN A 3 -14.71 -10.11 -4.74
N ASN A 4 -14.65 -10.62 -3.51
CA ASN A 4 -14.86 -9.84 -2.30
C ASN A 4 -13.89 -8.66 -2.29
N HIS A 5 -14.44 -7.47 -2.47
CA HIS A 5 -13.70 -6.23 -2.28
C HIS A 5 -13.58 -6.01 -0.78
N TRP A 6 -12.41 -6.29 -0.22
CA TRP A 6 -12.14 -5.95 1.17
C TRP A 6 -11.54 -4.56 1.25
N MET A 7 -11.92 -3.81 2.28
CA MET A 7 -11.40 -2.47 2.52
C MET A 7 -11.20 -2.23 4.02
N ALA A 8 -10.11 -1.55 4.37
CA ALA A 8 -9.85 -0.98 5.68
C ALA A 8 -9.58 0.52 5.54
N GLN A 9 -9.96 1.29 6.56
CA GLN A 9 -9.74 2.73 6.60
C GLN A 9 -9.07 3.11 7.91
N PHE A 10 -8.09 4.00 7.84
CA PHE A 10 -7.37 4.50 9.01
C PHE A 10 -6.93 5.95 8.78
N LYS A 11 -6.74 6.70 9.87
CA LYS A 11 -6.34 8.11 9.81
C LYS A 11 -4.92 8.28 10.33
N VAL A 12 -4.12 9.09 9.62
CA VAL A 12 -2.79 9.54 10.06
C VAL A 12 -2.72 11.04 9.82
N ASP A 13 -2.35 11.82 10.83
CA ASP A 13 -2.22 13.29 10.75
C ASP A 13 -3.44 14.00 10.14
N GLY A 14 -4.64 13.52 10.50
CA GLY A 14 -5.92 14.04 10.02
C GLY A 14 -6.30 13.65 8.59
N GLN A 15 -5.47 12.88 7.90
CA GLN A 15 -5.68 12.38 6.55
C GLN A 15 -6.27 10.96 6.58
N LEU A 16 -7.28 10.67 5.77
CA LEU A 16 -7.97 9.38 5.75
C LEU A 16 -7.44 8.46 4.65
N PHE A 17 -6.76 7.40 5.03
CA PHE A 17 -6.27 6.37 4.13
C PHE A 17 -7.30 5.24 3.98
N THR A 18 -7.35 4.66 2.79
CA THR A 18 -8.13 3.48 2.44
C THR A 18 -7.19 2.44 1.85
N LEU A 19 -7.10 1.29 2.50
CA LEU A 19 -6.44 0.09 1.99
C LEU A 19 -7.51 -0.82 1.41
N SER A 20 -7.38 -1.22 0.15
CA SER A 20 -8.31 -2.14 -0.51
C SER A 20 -7.60 -3.39 -1.02
N PHE A 21 -8.35 -4.48 -1.13
CA PHE A 21 -7.90 -5.72 -1.73
C PHE A 21 -8.83 -6.10 -2.89
N LYS A 22 -8.29 -6.17 -4.10
CA LYS A 22 -9.03 -6.52 -5.33
C LYS A 22 -8.11 -7.31 -6.25
N GLN A 23 -8.60 -8.38 -6.87
CA GLN A 23 -7.81 -9.20 -7.81
C GLN A 23 -6.45 -9.65 -7.26
N ASN A 24 -6.39 -9.99 -5.97
CA ASN A 24 -5.16 -10.35 -5.25
C ASN A 24 -4.15 -9.22 -5.07
N GLU A 25 -4.55 -7.97 -5.27
CA GLU A 25 -3.69 -6.81 -5.12
C GLU A 25 -4.15 -5.93 -3.96
N PHE A 26 -3.20 -5.55 -3.10
CA PHE A 26 -3.39 -4.53 -2.08
C PHE A 26 -3.08 -3.14 -2.63
N ASN A 27 -4.05 -2.24 -2.48
CA ASN A 27 -3.96 -0.86 -2.95
C ASN A 27 -4.18 0.11 -1.79
N LEU A 28 -3.18 0.97 -1.52
CA LEU A 28 -3.26 2.00 -0.50
C LEU A 28 -3.51 3.36 -1.14
N THR A 29 -4.65 3.96 -0.82
CA THR A 29 -5.10 5.25 -1.37
C THR A 29 -5.38 6.24 -0.25
N LEU A 30 -5.22 7.53 -0.55
CA LEU A 30 -5.59 8.60 0.34
C LEU A 30 -6.88 9.27 -0.14
N LYS A 31 -7.88 9.35 0.73
CA LYS A 31 -9.13 10.07 0.44
C LYS A 31 -8.91 11.57 0.63
N ARG A 32 -8.86 12.32 -0.47
CA ARG A 32 -8.77 13.78 -0.43
C ARG A 32 -10.14 14.38 -0.08
N ASP A 33 -10.18 15.25 0.93
CA ASP A 33 -11.35 16.09 1.19
C ASP A 33 -11.43 17.19 0.12
N VAL A 34 -12.35 17.03 -0.82
CA VAL A 34 -12.57 17.96 -1.95
C VAL A 34 -12.84 19.40 -1.48
N LYS A 35 -13.37 19.59 -0.27
CA LYS A 35 -13.72 20.91 0.30
C LYS A 35 -12.53 21.84 0.57
N LYS A 36 -11.29 21.33 0.66
CA LYS A 36 -10.09 22.17 0.87
C LYS A 36 -9.45 22.71 -0.42
N MET A 37 -9.98 22.39 -1.60
CA MET A 37 -9.43 22.86 -2.89
C MET A 37 -9.66 24.35 -3.16
N ASN A 38 -10.69 24.99 -2.58
CA ASN A 38 -11.03 26.36 -2.94
C ASN A 38 -10.13 27.44 -2.29
N PHE A 39 -9.31 27.07 -1.31
CA PHE A 39 -8.42 28.02 -0.62
C PHE A 39 -6.97 27.98 -1.12
N ALA A 40 -6.60 26.98 -1.93
CA ALA A 40 -5.23 26.74 -2.39
C ALA A 40 -4.97 27.17 -3.84
N ARG A 41 -5.87 27.95 -4.46
CA ARG A 41 -5.66 28.48 -5.83
C ARG A 41 -4.72 29.70 -5.89
N SER A 42 -4.26 30.23 -4.75
CA SER A 42 -3.44 31.45 -4.70
C SER A 42 -2.13 31.30 -3.93
N LYS A 43 -1.36 30.25 -4.21
CA LYS A 43 0.11 30.24 -4.19
C LYS A 43 0.57 28.84 -4.56
N GLY A 44 1.63 28.77 -5.36
CA GLY A 44 2.01 27.57 -6.10
C GLY A 44 2.29 26.32 -5.27
N MET A 45 2.34 25.22 -6.03
CA MET A 45 2.90 23.89 -5.72
C MET A 45 1.99 22.87 -5.02
N ASN A 46 1.56 21.91 -5.84
CA ASN A 46 0.79 20.73 -5.49
C ASN A 46 1.74 19.55 -5.19
N ALA A 47 2.01 19.31 -3.92
CA ALA A 47 2.83 18.21 -3.40
C ALA A 47 2.00 16.95 -3.10
N TRP A 48 1.19 16.49 -4.07
CA TRP A 48 0.22 15.40 -3.85
C TRP A 48 0.28 14.25 -4.88
N LEU A 49 1.35 14.17 -5.68
CA LEU A 49 1.49 13.15 -6.73
C LEU A 49 2.11 11.82 -6.23
N ALA A 50 2.40 11.65 -4.94
CA ALA A 50 2.96 10.41 -4.37
C ALA A 50 1.97 9.25 -4.21
N PHE A 51 0.70 9.42 -4.54
CA PHE A 51 -0.34 8.38 -4.42
C PHE A 51 -1.18 8.17 -5.69
N ALA A 52 -0.87 8.84 -6.79
CA ALA A 52 -1.46 8.58 -8.12
C ALA A 52 -0.34 8.15 -9.07
N ASP A 53 -0.66 7.27 -10.02
CA ASP A 53 0.29 6.58 -10.92
C ASP A 53 0.95 7.49 -11.98
N ASP A 54 1.55 8.61 -11.57
CA ASP A 54 2.34 9.46 -12.47
C ASP A 54 3.67 9.92 -11.82
N PRO A 55 4.80 9.95 -12.57
CA PRO A 55 6.11 10.24 -12.03
C PRO A 55 6.32 11.74 -11.92
N VAL A 56 5.91 12.34 -10.80
CA VAL A 56 6.25 13.74 -10.50
C VAL A 56 6.84 13.84 -9.10
N GLN A 57 8.12 14.23 -9.05
CA GLN A 57 8.83 14.68 -7.87
C GLN A 57 8.11 15.90 -7.29
N ASP A 58 7.64 15.85 -6.03
CA ASP A 58 7.64 16.97 -5.06
C ASP A 58 6.79 16.76 -3.78
N ASP A 59 6.60 15.53 -3.33
CA ASP A 59 5.81 15.21 -2.13
C ASP A 59 6.67 15.11 -0.86
N VAL A 60 7.19 16.25 -0.36
CA VAL A 60 7.90 16.32 0.94
C VAL A 60 7.20 17.24 1.95
N ASN A 61 6.23 18.08 1.54
CA ASN A 61 5.71 19.18 2.37
C ASN A 61 4.36 18.95 3.08
N MET A 62 3.94 17.70 3.29
CA MET A 62 2.61 17.39 3.82
C MET A 62 2.54 17.10 5.31
N GLY A 63 3.69 16.94 5.98
CA GLY A 63 3.75 16.59 7.40
C GLY A 63 3.18 15.21 7.74
N ILE A 64 2.86 14.38 6.74
CA ILE A 64 2.30 13.03 6.94
C ILE A 64 3.41 12.09 7.40
N ASN A 65 3.21 11.45 8.53
CA ASN A 65 4.09 10.41 9.03
C ASN A 65 3.95 9.13 8.20
N ALA A 66 4.76 9.01 7.15
CA ALA A 66 4.77 7.86 6.25
C ALA A 66 5.09 6.53 6.97
N PHE A 67 5.86 6.56 8.06
CA PHE A 67 6.14 5.36 8.85
C PHE A 67 4.90 4.85 9.55
N GLU A 68 4.10 5.76 10.11
CA GLU A 68 2.83 5.41 10.76
C GLU A 68 1.81 4.88 9.77
N VAL A 69 1.73 5.48 8.57
CA VAL A 69 0.91 4.97 7.47
C VAL A 69 1.30 3.53 7.11
N MET A 70 2.59 3.27 6.95
CA MET A 70 3.09 1.92 6.63
C MET A 70 2.83 0.93 7.77
N ARG A 71 3.03 1.33 9.03
CA ARG A 71 2.76 0.48 10.19
C ARG A 71 1.29 0.02 10.23
N LEU A 72 0.36 0.96 10.09
CA LEU A 72 -1.08 0.68 10.08
C LEU A 72 -1.50 -0.15 8.86
N ALA A 73 -0.96 0.17 7.67
CA ALA A 73 -1.21 -0.62 6.48
C ALA A 73 -0.77 -2.08 6.67
N ARG A 74 0.43 -2.31 7.23
CA ARG A 74 0.94 -3.65 7.54
C ARG A 74 0.01 -4.41 8.48
N GLU A 75 -0.40 -3.79 9.58
CA GLU A 75 -1.31 -4.41 10.56
C GLU A 75 -2.63 -4.84 9.90
N HIS A 76 -3.20 -3.99 9.05
CA HIS A 76 -4.40 -4.31 8.30
C HIS A 76 -4.21 -5.44 7.28
N ILE A 77 -3.08 -5.45 6.55
CA ILE A 77 -2.74 -6.53 5.62
C ILE A 77 -2.58 -7.85 6.36
N VAL A 78 -1.80 -7.86 7.45
CA VAL A 78 -1.53 -9.07 8.24
C VAL A 78 -2.84 -9.65 8.78
N ASN A 79 -3.70 -8.81 9.37
CA ASN A 79 -5.01 -9.24 9.87
C ASN A 79 -5.90 -9.82 8.76
N PHE A 80 -5.89 -9.20 7.57
CA PHE A 80 -6.61 -9.73 6.41
C PHE A 80 -6.06 -11.08 5.98
N VAL A 81 -4.75 -11.21 5.81
CA VAL A 81 -4.11 -12.43 5.31
C VAL A 81 -4.31 -13.59 6.29
N TYR A 82 -4.23 -13.36 7.60
CA TYR A 82 -4.54 -14.38 8.59
C TYR A 82 -6.00 -14.84 8.56
N LYS A 83 -6.93 -13.90 8.35
CA LYS A 83 -8.37 -14.19 8.33
C LYS A 83 -8.82 -14.93 7.07
N TYR A 84 -8.33 -14.51 5.90
CA TYR A 84 -8.82 -14.99 4.61
C TYR A 84 -7.88 -15.97 3.91
N GLN A 85 -6.61 -16.04 4.34
CA GLN A 85 -5.58 -16.93 3.81
C GLN A 85 -5.55 -17.04 2.28
N PRO A 86 -5.42 -15.90 1.57
CA PRO A 86 -5.37 -15.91 0.11
C PRO A 86 -4.22 -16.79 -0.40
N LEU A 87 -4.40 -17.48 -1.52
CA LEU A 87 -3.34 -18.30 -2.12
C LEU A 87 -2.12 -17.45 -2.49
N TYR A 88 -2.38 -16.27 -3.04
CA TYR A 88 -1.35 -15.28 -3.32
C TYR A 88 -1.90 -13.87 -3.16
N PHE A 89 -1.01 -12.92 -2.92
CA PHE A 89 -1.30 -11.50 -3.02
C PHE A 89 -0.08 -10.69 -3.44
N CYS A 90 -0.29 -9.47 -3.93
CA CYS A 90 0.78 -8.58 -4.31
C CYS A 90 0.49 -7.12 -3.97
N PHE A 91 1.55 -6.31 -4.05
CA PHE A 91 1.47 -4.86 -4.12
C PHE A 91 2.63 -4.33 -4.95
N HIS A 92 2.43 -3.15 -5.53
CA HIS A 92 3.36 -2.56 -6.49
C HIS A 92 3.91 -1.23 -5.99
N ALA A 93 5.21 -1.02 -6.14
CA ALA A 93 5.81 0.29 -6.00
C ALA A 93 5.59 1.08 -7.31
N SER A 94 4.57 1.94 -7.34
CA SER A 94 4.26 2.77 -8.50
C SER A 94 5.25 3.91 -8.77
N THR A 95 6.27 4.09 -7.93
CA THR A 95 7.30 5.11 -8.11
C THR A 95 8.69 4.60 -7.71
N GLU A 96 9.74 5.17 -8.30
CA GLU A 96 11.13 4.84 -7.98
C GLU A 96 11.48 5.15 -6.50
N ARG A 97 10.83 6.16 -5.91
CA ARG A 97 10.99 6.45 -4.48
C ARG A 97 10.39 5.33 -3.62
N LYS A 98 9.21 4.83 -3.98
CA LYS A 98 8.56 3.70 -3.30
C LYS A 98 9.35 2.41 -3.45
N SER A 99 9.96 2.17 -4.62
CA SER A 99 10.74 0.95 -4.87
C SER A 99 11.97 0.81 -3.94
N LYS A 100 12.45 1.92 -3.35
CA LYS A 100 13.53 1.91 -2.35
C LYS A 100 13.05 1.58 -0.93
N ILE A 101 11.79 1.88 -0.60
CA ILE A 101 11.20 1.70 0.73
C ILE A 101 10.47 0.36 0.85
N TYR A 102 9.75 -0.02 -0.21
CA TYR A 102 8.90 -1.19 -0.24
C TYR A 102 9.64 -2.52 -0.02
N PRO A 103 10.92 -2.72 -0.37
CA PRO A 103 11.65 -3.93 -0.01
C PRO A 103 11.73 -4.16 1.50
N ARG A 104 11.88 -3.09 2.30
CA ARG A 104 11.88 -3.20 3.76
C ARG A 104 10.50 -3.54 4.28
N PHE A 105 9.47 -2.88 3.74
CA PHE A 105 8.08 -3.17 4.06
C PHE A 105 7.69 -4.63 3.74
N ALA A 106 8.08 -5.12 2.56
CA ALA A 106 7.83 -6.49 2.12
C ALA A 106 8.53 -7.51 3.03
N ARG A 107 9.79 -7.27 3.41
CA ARG A 107 10.49 -8.15 4.37
C ARG A 107 9.80 -8.17 5.73
N SER A 108 9.38 -7.02 6.25
CA SER A 108 8.63 -6.96 7.51
C SER A 108 7.31 -7.74 7.40
N LEU A 109 6.58 -7.61 6.30
CA LEU A 109 5.38 -8.42 6.03
C LEU A 109 5.68 -9.92 6.00
N GLN A 110 6.79 -10.33 5.37
CA GLN A 110 7.20 -11.74 5.32
C GLN A 110 7.52 -12.29 6.72
N GLN A 111 8.15 -11.49 7.58
CA GLN A 111 8.40 -11.86 8.98
C GLN A 111 7.10 -12.08 9.75
N ASP A 112 6.09 -11.23 9.51
CA ASP A 112 4.76 -11.33 10.14
C ASP A 112 3.89 -12.46 9.52
N LEU A 113 4.25 -12.94 8.33
CA LEU A 113 3.52 -13.92 7.53
C LEU A 113 4.42 -15.11 7.16
N PRO A 114 4.87 -15.94 8.13
CA PRO A 114 5.89 -16.97 7.90
C PRO A 114 5.45 -18.09 6.95
N ARG A 115 4.14 -18.23 6.71
CA ARG A 115 3.56 -19.18 5.73
C ARG A 115 3.58 -18.68 4.29
N TYR A 116 4.14 -17.51 4.04
CA TYR A 116 4.19 -16.90 2.71
C TYR A 116 5.63 -16.68 2.28
N ASN A 117 5.93 -17.07 1.05
CA ASN A 117 7.19 -16.76 0.38
C ASN A 117 7.08 -15.41 -0.32
N LEU A 118 8.11 -14.59 -0.16
CA LEU A 118 8.24 -13.31 -0.85
C LEU A 118 9.06 -13.48 -2.13
N ASN A 119 8.52 -13.03 -3.26
CA ASN A 119 9.25 -12.82 -4.50
C ASN A 119 9.11 -11.34 -4.93
N SER A 120 10.15 -10.75 -5.48
CA SER A 120 10.12 -9.36 -5.96
C SER A 120 10.60 -9.27 -7.41
N LEU A 121 9.80 -8.64 -8.27
CA LEU A 121 10.12 -8.44 -9.68
C LEU A 121 9.66 -7.05 -10.13
N GLY A 122 10.57 -6.25 -10.68
CA GLY A 122 10.23 -4.96 -11.30
C GLY A 122 9.51 -3.97 -10.38
N GLY A 123 9.86 -3.90 -9.09
CA GLY A 123 9.17 -3.05 -8.10
C GLY A 123 7.83 -3.60 -7.60
N SER A 124 7.48 -4.81 -8.02
CA SER A 124 6.31 -5.56 -7.55
C SER A 124 6.75 -6.58 -6.50
N PHE A 125 5.92 -6.77 -5.47
CA PHE A 125 6.19 -7.69 -4.37
C PHE A 125 5.05 -8.69 -4.29
N TYR A 126 5.38 -9.96 -4.50
CA TYR A 126 4.45 -11.07 -4.57
C TYR A 126 4.64 -11.97 -3.35
N PHE A 127 3.53 -12.38 -2.75
CA PHE A 127 3.47 -13.29 -1.63
C PHE A 127 2.68 -14.52 -2.04
N TYR A 128 3.29 -15.69 -1.90
CA TYR A 128 2.68 -16.99 -2.23
C TYR A 128 2.63 -17.85 -1.00
N ARG A 129 1.49 -18.50 -0.74
CA ARG A 129 1.38 -19.42 0.39
C ARG A 129 2.29 -20.63 0.15
N GLN A 130 3.07 -21.01 1.16
CA GLN A 130 4.09 -22.09 1.08
C GLN A 130 3.50 -23.46 0.74
N ASP A 131 2.20 -23.67 1.00
CA ASP A 131 1.52 -24.93 0.72
C ASP A 131 1.41 -25.23 -0.80
N GLU A 132 1.72 -24.26 -1.67
CA GLU A 132 1.74 -24.40 -3.14
C GLU A 132 3.15 -24.27 -3.75
N ILE A 133 4.22 -24.63 -3.02
CA ILE A 133 5.46 -24.98 -3.73
C ILE A 133 5.17 -26.28 -4.49
N LEU A 134 4.76 -26.14 -5.76
CA LEU A 134 4.97 -27.13 -6.80
C LEU A 134 6.44 -27.53 -6.70
N GLN A 135 6.70 -28.66 -6.04
CA GLN A 135 7.96 -29.37 -6.18
C GLN A 135 8.11 -29.68 -7.68
N PRO A 136 9.26 -29.37 -8.29
CA PRO A 136 9.55 -29.82 -9.65
C PRO A 136 9.57 -31.34 -9.74
#